data_AF-A0A2E6BRJ8-F1
#
_entry.id   AF-A0A2E6BRJ8-F1
#
_cell.length_a   1.000
_cell.length_b   1.000
_cell.length_c   1.000
_cell.angle_alpha   90.00
_cell.angle_beta   90.00
_cell.angle_gamma   90.00
#
_symmetry.space_group_name_H-M   'P 1'
#
loop_
_entity.id
_entity.type
_entity.pdbx_description
1 polymer ?
#
loop_
_entity_poly.entity_id
_entity_poly.type
_entity_poly.pdbx_seq_one_letter_code
_entity_poly.pdbx_strand_id
1 'polypeptide(L)'
;MKDGAVSLTVYPRVHMFTFDLSLIAGILRHGSMGYSLKNMPIEIVVRKSESSEDSVKVAGGVDVKQLDFAIDLDKLRAYINSEDHYDVFVSVNRSIREHTGLGLSTQILGGIYLCSAKVSGRDLTISDLFSMGIGHYSALGLNLLFNPGMIFEMGCKPADEGKGFIVNPTLSQIPETVANTVYKVNDFPFYTIVAIPKDASSISGQYEIDFWTASLPDKDEDSYRIVYNVFEKVITGIIEHDSGVFIEALKENITLGSKPLEESVQSDRTKEVLGRMRDVFDFAAVSSLGPALYAFSSSDPSHLLSKLNISDYDLFVYGPDGGVKKKMNSADTLLIASFASMGKTTFAQKHPDVALDIESIDYARIYSDRHPNDEVAKGEKNWIDNPDYPENYTKAVLDNLGKYRVIFLTLGKDILTELDKHNLKYTILYPGPNRKHRILSDSKRRGNDAEFVDFLDSLLSTPDHRLALEGVRYEHFDIIDDNSYIEAYLDTHYYL
;
A
#
# COMPACT_ATOMS: atom_id res chain seq x y z
N MET A 1 -12.93 20.74 -9.06
CA MET A 1 -12.40 20.86 -10.43
C MET A 1 -11.77 22.24 -10.57
N LYS A 2 -10.44 22.36 -10.39
CA LYS A 2 -9.75 23.64 -10.59
C LYS A 2 -8.58 23.62 -11.58
N ASP A 3 -8.12 22.47 -12.09
CA ASP A 3 -6.95 22.43 -13.03
C ASP A 3 -7.02 21.37 -14.15
N GLY A 4 -8.20 20.87 -14.55
CA GLY A 4 -8.30 19.86 -15.63
C GLY A 4 -7.62 18.50 -15.34
N ALA A 5 -7.11 18.31 -14.12
CA ALA A 5 -6.48 17.08 -13.65
C ALA A 5 -7.52 16.01 -13.27
N VAL A 6 -7.24 14.76 -13.62
CA VAL A 6 -7.98 13.58 -13.15
C VAL A 6 -7.09 12.80 -12.18
N SER A 7 -7.64 12.39 -11.04
CA SER A 7 -6.95 11.58 -10.05
C SER A 7 -7.70 10.27 -9.80
N LEU A 8 -6.96 9.18 -9.62
CA LEU A 8 -7.46 7.88 -9.21
C LEU A 8 -6.55 7.29 -8.15
N THR A 9 -7.15 6.68 -7.12
CA THR A 9 -6.43 5.85 -6.16
C THR A 9 -6.66 4.39 -6.52
N VAL A 10 -5.58 3.67 -6.79
CA VAL A 10 -5.57 2.22 -7.00
C VAL A 10 -4.80 1.55 -5.87
N TYR A 11 -4.86 0.22 -5.79
CA TYR A 11 -4.28 -0.51 -4.67
C TYR A 11 -3.55 -1.76 -5.16
N PRO A 12 -2.39 -2.12 -4.57
CA PRO A 12 -1.87 -3.48 -4.71
C PRO A 12 -2.94 -4.48 -4.26
N ARG A 13 -2.81 -5.74 -4.68
CA ARG A 13 -3.78 -6.78 -4.34
C ARG A 13 -3.11 -8.11 -4.07
N VAL A 14 -3.80 -8.93 -3.31
CA VAL A 14 -3.52 -10.35 -3.22
C VAL A 14 -4.43 -11.10 -4.19
N HIS A 15 -3.84 -11.93 -5.04
CA HIS A 15 -4.57 -12.92 -5.85
C HIS A 15 -4.51 -14.25 -5.12
N MET A 16 -5.67 -14.71 -4.63
CA MET A 16 -5.74 -15.88 -3.76
C MET A 16 -5.66 -17.16 -4.55
N PHE A 17 -6.57 -17.42 -5.49
CA PHE A 17 -6.52 -18.57 -6.40
C PHE A 17 -7.54 -18.38 -7.53
N THR A 18 -7.34 -19.10 -8.62
CA THR A 18 -8.22 -19.11 -9.81
C THR A 18 -9.20 -20.29 -9.70
N PHE A 19 -10.44 -20.13 -10.19
CA PHE A 19 -11.48 -21.14 -10.04
C PHE A 19 -11.43 -22.22 -11.12
N ASP A 20 -11.33 -21.81 -12.38
CA ASP A 20 -11.32 -22.74 -13.51
C ASP A 20 -10.27 -22.38 -14.57
N LEU A 21 -9.18 -23.15 -14.60
CA LEU A 21 -8.10 -23.06 -15.60
C LEU A 21 -8.13 -24.23 -16.60
N SER A 22 -9.21 -25.01 -16.62
CA SER A 22 -9.40 -26.16 -17.51
C SER A 22 -9.90 -25.74 -18.90
N LEU A 23 -10.09 -26.73 -19.77
CA LEU A 23 -10.72 -26.57 -21.07
C LEU A 23 -12.23 -26.89 -21.09
N ILE A 24 -12.86 -27.10 -19.91
CA ILE A 24 -14.25 -27.54 -19.80
C ILE A 24 -15.24 -26.53 -20.39
N ALA A 25 -16.33 -27.02 -20.97
CA ALA A 25 -17.44 -26.21 -21.43
C ALA A 25 -18.30 -25.69 -20.24
N GLY A 26 -18.15 -24.40 -19.93
CA GLY A 26 -19.02 -23.60 -19.07
C GLY A 26 -19.37 -22.27 -19.73
N ILE A 27 -20.36 -21.53 -19.20
CA ILE A 27 -20.72 -20.20 -19.73
C ILE A 27 -19.63 -19.17 -19.44
N LEU A 28 -19.01 -19.24 -18.26
CA LEU A 28 -17.88 -18.43 -17.84
C LEU A 28 -16.70 -19.36 -17.53
N ARG A 29 -15.49 -18.94 -17.87
CA ARG A 29 -14.22 -19.61 -17.54
C ARG A 29 -13.31 -18.66 -16.77
N HIS A 30 -12.26 -19.20 -16.16
CA HIS A 30 -11.41 -18.49 -15.21
C HIS A 30 -12.12 -18.27 -13.88
N GLY A 31 -12.27 -17.03 -13.46
CA GLY A 31 -12.77 -16.69 -12.15
C GLY A 31 -11.66 -16.74 -11.11
N SER A 32 -11.72 -15.87 -10.12
CA SER A 32 -10.67 -15.73 -9.12
C SER A 32 -11.22 -15.09 -7.84
N MET A 33 -10.56 -15.39 -6.72
CA MET A 33 -10.78 -14.69 -5.46
C MET A 33 -9.56 -13.82 -5.16
N GLY A 34 -9.79 -12.64 -4.59
CA GLY A 34 -8.71 -11.83 -4.03
C GLY A 34 -9.17 -10.48 -3.51
N TYR A 35 -8.21 -9.67 -3.09
CA TYR A 35 -8.54 -8.43 -2.39
C TYR A 35 -7.48 -7.33 -2.53
N SER A 36 -7.95 -6.07 -2.53
CA SER A 36 -7.10 -4.87 -2.52
C SER A 36 -6.49 -4.58 -1.14
N LEU A 37 -5.21 -4.21 -1.10
CA LEU A 37 -4.48 -3.75 0.08
C LEU A 37 -4.67 -2.24 0.27
N LYS A 38 -5.79 -1.83 0.87
CA LYS A 38 -6.22 -0.42 0.93
C LYS A 38 -5.31 0.52 1.73
N ASN A 39 -4.51 0.00 2.66
CA ASN A 39 -3.54 0.77 3.43
C ASN A 39 -2.27 1.14 2.65
N MET A 40 -2.14 0.68 1.40
CA MET A 40 -1.04 1.04 0.52
C MET A 40 -1.57 1.68 -0.76
N PRO A 41 -2.20 2.87 -0.66
CA PRO A 41 -2.74 3.55 -1.83
C PRO A 41 -1.63 3.86 -2.83
N ILE A 42 -1.97 3.72 -4.11
CA ILE A 42 -1.20 4.21 -5.23
C ILE A 42 -2.00 5.35 -5.83
N GLU A 43 -1.48 6.56 -5.71
CA GLU A 43 -2.14 7.74 -6.24
C GLU A 43 -1.65 8.00 -7.66
N ILE A 44 -2.59 8.12 -8.59
CA ILE A 44 -2.33 8.42 -9.99
C ILE A 44 -3.02 9.74 -10.30
N VAL A 45 -2.25 10.71 -10.78
CA VAL A 45 -2.76 12.00 -11.20
C VAL A 45 -2.32 12.23 -12.62
N VAL A 46 -3.28 12.50 -13.52
CA VAL A 46 -3.02 12.80 -14.92
C VAL A 46 -3.59 14.15 -15.27
N ARG A 47 -2.82 14.92 -16.04
CA ARG A 47 -3.24 16.18 -16.65
C ARG A 47 -3.00 16.11 -18.15
N LYS A 48 -3.74 16.92 -18.90
CA LYS A 48 -3.39 17.18 -20.29
C LYS A 48 -2.07 17.94 -20.31
N SER A 49 -1.09 17.44 -21.07
CA SER A 49 0.19 18.09 -21.30
C SER A 49 -0.01 19.34 -22.14
N GLU A 50 0.67 20.42 -21.78
CA GLU A 50 0.75 21.64 -22.62
C GLU A 50 1.77 21.47 -23.75
N SER A 51 2.61 20.44 -23.67
CA SER A 51 3.57 20.07 -24.71
C SER A 51 3.00 18.99 -25.64
N SER A 52 3.62 18.79 -26.79
CA SER A 52 3.32 17.67 -27.70
C SER A 52 4.04 16.38 -27.30
N GLU A 53 4.35 16.21 -26.02
CA GLU A 53 5.07 15.06 -25.47
C GLU A 53 4.41 14.60 -24.16
N ASP A 54 4.48 13.29 -23.92
CA ASP A 54 4.05 12.70 -22.66
C ASP A 54 5.16 12.78 -21.62
N SER A 55 4.79 13.01 -20.37
CA SER A 55 5.72 12.89 -19.24
C SER A 55 5.16 11.93 -18.20
N VAL A 56 6.02 11.03 -17.70
CA VAL A 56 5.67 10.12 -16.60
C VAL A 56 6.68 10.32 -15.47
N LYS A 57 6.20 10.76 -14.32
CA LYS A 57 6.99 10.94 -13.10
C LYS A 57 6.46 10.01 -12.03
N VAL A 58 7.36 9.23 -11.43
CA VAL A 58 7.02 8.33 -10.33
C VAL A 58 7.77 8.72 -9.08
N ALA A 59 7.03 8.91 -8.00
CA ALA A 59 7.53 9.11 -6.66
C ALA A 59 7.23 7.84 -5.86
N GLY A 60 8.26 7.21 -5.29
CA GLY A 60 8.07 5.99 -4.51
C GLY A 60 9.19 4.98 -4.66
N GLY A 61 8.92 3.75 -4.22
CA GLY A 61 9.83 2.61 -4.32
C GLY A 61 9.77 1.86 -5.64
N VAL A 62 9.05 2.40 -6.63
CA VAL A 62 8.82 1.77 -7.94
C VAL A 62 9.49 2.57 -9.06
N ASP A 63 10.33 1.89 -9.83
CA ASP A 63 10.83 2.23 -11.16
C ASP A 63 9.86 1.71 -12.24
N VAL A 64 9.18 2.63 -12.91
CA VAL A 64 8.26 2.31 -14.02
C VAL A 64 8.90 1.54 -15.17
N LYS A 65 10.22 1.61 -15.33
CA LYS A 65 10.94 0.84 -16.36
C LYS A 65 11.00 -0.66 -16.04
N GLN A 66 10.76 -1.03 -14.79
CA GLN A 66 10.77 -2.40 -14.31
C GLN A 66 9.36 -2.99 -14.17
N LEU A 67 8.32 -2.25 -14.57
CA LEU A 67 7.00 -2.84 -14.69
C LEU A 67 7.00 -3.88 -15.82
N ASP A 68 6.20 -4.94 -15.65
CA ASP A 68 6.13 -6.07 -16.61
C ASP A 68 5.77 -5.62 -18.04
N PHE A 69 5.15 -4.44 -18.17
CA PHE A 69 4.75 -3.85 -19.43
C PHE A 69 5.08 -2.35 -19.45
N ALA A 70 5.61 -1.89 -20.58
CA ALA A 70 5.88 -0.47 -20.79
C ALA A 70 4.57 0.33 -20.86
N ILE A 71 4.59 1.54 -20.32
CA ILE A 71 3.51 2.50 -20.49
C ILE A 71 3.49 2.95 -21.96
N ASP A 72 2.44 2.57 -22.70
CA ASP A 72 2.29 2.90 -24.13
C ASP A 72 1.10 3.85 -24.33
N LEU A 73 1.34 5.16 -24.17
CA LEU A 73 0.30 6.19 -24.33
C LEU A 73 -0.08 6.42 -25.80
N ASP A 74 0.77 6.04 -26.75
CA ASP A 74 0.45 6.05 -28.18
C ASP A 74 -0.65 5.04 -28.49
N LYS A 75 -0.53 3.82 -27.97
CA LYS A 75 -1.57 2.79 -28.09
C LYS A 75 -2.89 3.27 -27.51
N LEU A 76 -2.87 3.92 -26.36
CA LEU A 76 -4.07 4.51 -25.75
C LEU A 76 -4.68 5.58 -26.66
N ARG A 77 -3.88 6.57 -27.12
CA ARG A 77 -4.33 7.64 -28.01
C ARG A 77 -4.99 7.10 -29.28
N ALA A 78 -4.35 6.12 -29.91
CA ALA A 78 -4.87 5.45 -31.10
C ALA A 78 -6.21 4.76 -30.79
N TYR A 79 -6.32 4.09 -29.65
CA TYR A 79 -7.55 3.41 -29.23
C TYR A 79 -8.72 4.37 -29.02
N ILE A 80 -8.50 5.49 -28.34
CA ILE A 80 -9.56 6.46 -28.00
C ILE A 80 -9.77 7.54 -29.08
N ASN A 81 -8.98 7.50 -30.17
CA ASN A 81 -8.93 8.49 -31.24
C ASN A 81 -8.73 9.92 -30.69
N SER A 82 -7.64 10.11 -29.93
CA SER A 82 -7.24 11.37 -29.31
C SER A 82 -5.84 11.78 -29.76
N GLU A 83 -5.60 13.08 -29.89
CA GLU A 83 -4.28 13.69 -30.13
C GLU A 83 -3.67 14.25 -28.83
N ASP A 84 -4.32 14.03 -27.69
CA ASP A 84 -3.88 14.58 -26.41
C ASP A 84 -2.63 13.88 -25.87
N HIS A 85 -1.68 14.68 -25.39
CA HIS A 85 -0.55 14.22 -24.60
C HIS A 85 -0.80 14.42 -23.11
N TYR A 86 -0.09 13.68 -22.26
CA TYR A 86 -0.39 13.58 -20.84
C TYR A 86 0.83 13.81 -19.95
N ASP A 87 0.63 14.58 -18.89
CA ASP A 87 1.52 14.65 -17.73
C ASP A 87 0.99 13.72 -16.65
N VAL A 88 1.71 12.62 -16.41
CA VAL A 88 1.35 11.55 -15.48
C VAL A 88 2.25 11.63 -14.26
N PHE A 89 1.63 11.68 -13.09
CA PHE A 89 2.30 11.56 -11.80
C PHE A 89 1.76 10.33 -11.07
N VAL A 90 2.66 9.44 -10.64
CA VAL A 90 2.34 8.26 -9.84
C VAL A 90 3.05 8.36 -8.50
N SER A 91 2.30 8.26 -7.40
CA SER A 91 2.83 8.16 -6.05
C SER A 91 2.58 6.75 -5.52
N VAL A 92 3.66 6.03 -5.21
CA VAL A 92 3.61 4.67 -4.65
C VAL A 92 4.30 4.67 -3.30
N ASN A 93 3.74 3.93 -2.33
CA ASN A 93 4.40 3.71 -1.05
C ASN A 93 5.81 3.13 -1.26
N ARG A 94 6.82 3.66 -0.57
CA ARG A 94 8.22 3.20 -0.70
C ARG A 94 8.47 1.81 -0.12
N SER A 95 7.56 1.23 0.66
CA SER A 95 7.63 -0.16 1.11
C SER A 95 7.24 -1.14 0.00
N ILE A 96 6.54 -0.66 -1.04
CA ILE A 96 6.15 -1.47 -2.18
C ILE A 96 7.28 -1.47 -3.21
N ARG A 97 7.59 -2.67 -3.73
CA ARG A 97 8.51 -2.90 -4.84
C ARG A 97 7.85 -3.75 -5.92
N GLU A 98 8.39 -3.68 -7.12
CA GLU A 98 7.98 -4.48 -8.27
C GLU A 98 8.15 -5.98 -8.01
N HIS A 99 7.39 -6.77 -8.76
CA HIS A 99 7.50 -8.23 -8.75
C HIS A 99 7.38 -8.84 -7.34
N THR A 100 6.52 -8.28 -6.49
CA THR A 100 6.26 -8.79 -5.13
C THR A 100 5.03 -9.71 -5.07
N GLY A 101 4.39 -10.03 -6.21
CA GLY A 101 3.16 -10.84 -6.23
C GLY A 101 1.91 -10.04 -5.85
N LEU A 102 2.05 -8.72 -5.76
CA LEU A 102 0.96 -7.77 -5.53
C LEU A 102 0.47 -7.12 -6.84
N GLY A 103 1.08 -7.56 -7.94
CA GLY A 103 0.89 -7.31 -9.38
C GLY A 103 0.84 -5.86 -9.85
N LEU A 104 1.51 -4.96 -9.14
CA LEU A 104 1.50 -3.51 -9.31
C LEU A 104 1.37 -3.01 -10.76
N SER A 105 2.04 -3.65 -11.72
CA SER A 105 1.95 -3.40 -13.16
C SER A 105 0.50 -3.21 -13.63
N THR A 106 -0.40 -4.16 -13.34
CA THR A 106 -1.82 -4.05 -13.75
C THR A 106 -2.53 -2.83 -13.13
N GLN A 107 -2.22 -2.51 -11.87
CA GLN A 107 -2.91 -1.44 -11.14
C GLN A 107 -2.43 -0.07 -11.60
N ILE A 108 -1.11 0.10 -11.71
CA ILE A 108 -0.49 1.35 -12.18
C ILE A 108 -0.88 1.61 -13.64
N LEU A 109 -0.67 0.64 -14.53
CA LEU A 109 -0.96 0.81 -15.96
C LEU A 109 -2.45 1.03 -16.21
N GLY A 110 -3.32 0.23 -15.59
CA GLY A 110 -4.77 0.39 -15.70
C GLY A 110 -5.23 1.75 -15.18
N GLY A 111 -4.70 2.20 -14.05
CA GLY A 111 -5.04 3.50 -13.49
C GLY A 111 -4.55 4.68 -14.35
N ILE A 112 -3.33 4.60 -14.91
CA ILE A 112 -2.84 5.60 -15.87
C ILE A 112 -3.77 5.70 -17.07
N TYR A 113 -4.12 4.57 -17.68
CA TYR A 113 -4.97 4.55 -18.87
C TYR A 113 -6.38 5.09 -18.58
N LEU A 114 -6.97 4.69 -17.45
CA LEU A 114 -8.26 5.21 -17.00
C LEU A 114 -8.24 6.73 -16.83
N CYS A 115 -7.23 7.27 -16.14
CA CYS A 115 -7.09 8.71 -15.94
C CYS A 115 -6.81 9.47 -17.24
N SER A 116 -5.89 8.99 -18.08
CA SER A 116 -5.53 9.61 -19.36
C SER A 116 -6.73 9.65 -20.31
N ALA A 117 -7.45 8.54 -20.47
CA ALA A 117 -8.67 8.53 -21.27
C ALA A 117 -9.73 9.52 -20.73
N LYS A 118 -9.88 9.59 -19.41
CA LYS A 118 -10.82 10.50 -18.77
C LYS A 118 -10.46 11.97 -19.00
N VAL A 119 -9.18 12.31 -18.99
CA VAL A 119 -8.69 13.65 -19.39
C VAL A 119 -9.12 13.99 -20.81
N SER A 120 -9.06 13.03 -21.74
CA SER A 120 -9.58 13.17 -23.11
C SER A 120 -11.09 12.96 -23.25
N GLY A 121 -11.85 12.96 -22.15
CA GLY A 121 -13.31 12.89 -22.18
C GLY A 121 -13.88 11.51 -22.52
N ARG A 122 -13.10 10.44 -22.37
CA ARG A 122 -13.52 9.05 -22.60
C ARG A 122 -13.49 8.25 -21.30
N ASP A 123 -14.48 7.38 -21.11
CA ASP A 123 -14.50 6.39 -20.04
C ASP A 123 -14.10 5.03 -20.60
N LEU A 124 -13.10 4.38 -19.99
CA LEU A 124 -12.69 3.02 -20.35
C LEU A 124 -13.39 1.99 -19.47
N THR A 125 -13.63 0.82 -20.06
CA THR A 125 -14.16 -0.38 -19.45
C THR A 125 -13.06 -1.43 -19.23
N ILE A 126 -13.40 -2.51 -18.53
CA ILE A 126 -12.51 -3.67 -18.38
C ILE A 126 -12.12 -4.25 -19.74
N SER A 127 -13.05 -4.33 -20.69
CA SER A 127 -12.79 -4.83 -22.05
C SER A 127 -11.78 -3.95 -22.81
N ASP A 128 -11.86 -2.63 -22.63
CA ASP A 128 -10.92 -1.69 -23.25
C ASP A 128 -9.49 -1.89 -22.71
N LEU A 129 -9.36 -2.13 -21.39
CA LEU A 129 -8.05 -2.40 -20.78
C LEU A 129 -7.49 -3.74 -21.28
N PHE A 130 -8.31 -4.79 -21.36
CA PHE A 130 -7.91 -6.07 -21.94
C PHE A 130 -7.47 -5.96 -23.39
N SER A 131 -8.20 -5.22 -24.23
CA SER A 131 -7.87 -5.03 -25.65
C SER A 131 -6.51 -4.36 -25.83
N MET A 132 -6.15 -3.49 -24.88
CA MET A 132 -4.84 -2.85 -24.81
C MET A 132 -3.77 -3.69 -24.12
N GLY A 133 -4.06 -4.93 -23.74
CA GLY A 133 -3.10 -5.85 -23.12
C GLY A 133 -2.83 -5.55 -21.64
N ILE A 134 -3.75 -4.88 -20.94
CA ILE A 134 -3.66 -4.69 -19.50
C ILE A 134 -4.50 -5.76 -18.83
N GLY A 135 -3.88 -6.52 -17.92
CA GLY A 135 -4.51 -7.68 -17.26
C GLY A 135 -4.31 -8.94 -18.10
N HIS A 136 -3.35 -9.77 -17.69
CA HIS A 136 -3.10 -11.08 -18.30
C HIS A 136 -3.49 -12.19 -17.32
N TYR A 137 -3.85 -13.38 -17.84
CA TYR A 137 -4.14 -14.62 -17.10
C TYR A 137 -5.34 -14.60 -16.14
N SER A 138 -5.71 -13.45 -15.55
CA SER A 138 -6.86 -13.28 -14.67
C SER A 138 -7.47 -11.88 -14.79
N ALA A 139 -8.81 -11.82 -14.83
CA ALA A 139 -9.54 -10.54 -14.80
C ALA A 139 -9.61 -9.92 -13.40
N LEU A 140 -9.15 -10.62 -12.35
CA LEU A 140 -9.22 -10.14 -10.97
C LEU A 140 -8.57 -8.76 -10.79
N GLY A 141 -7.36 -8.58 -11.35
CA GLY A 141 -6.63 -7.33 -11.22
C GLY A 141 -7.40 -6.14 -11.80
N LEU A 142 -8.01 -6.31 -12.97
CA LEU A 142 -8.83 -5.27 -13.59
C LEU A 142 -10.10 -5.02 -12.78
N ASN A 143 -10.78 -6.09 -12.33
CA ASN A 143 -11.99 -5.94 -11.55
C ASN A 143 -11.75 -5.20 -10.21
N LEU A 144 -10.59 -5.39 -9.59
CA LEU A 144 -10.19 -4.68 -8.37
C LEU A 144 -9.87 -3.19 -8.60
N LEU A 145 -9.56 -2.75 -9.84
CA LEU A 145 -9.48 -1.31 -10.17
C LEU A 145 -10.84 -0.63 -9.97
N PHE A 146 -11.91 -1.30 -10.38
CA PHE A 146 -13.29 -0.77 -10.31
C PHE A 146 -13.99 -1.12 -9.01
N ASN A 147 -13.60 -2.22 -8.35
CA ASN A 147 -14.27 -2.77 -7.18
C ASN A 147 -13.27 -3.03 -6.04
N PRO A 148 -12.61 -2.01 -5.47
CA PRO A 148 -11.60 -2.21 -4.44
C PRO A 148 -12.20 -2.76 -3.14
N GLY A 149 -11.58 -3.80 -2.61
CA GLY A 149 -12.07 -4.60 -1.49
C GLY A 149 -11.79 -6.08 -1.75
N MET A 150 -12.49 -6.96 -1.04
CA MET A 150 -12.45 -8.39 -1.34
C MET A 150 -13.55 -8.75 -2.33
N ILE A 151 -13.19 -9.51 -3.37
CA ILE A 151 -14.11 -9.91 -4.43
C ILE A 151 -13.94 -11.38 -4.81
N PHE A 152 -15.04 -11.93 -5.33
CA PHE A 152 -15.04 -13.10 -6.19
C PHE A 152 -15.39 -12.63 -7.60
N GLU A 153 -14.51 -12.87 -8.56
CA GLU A 153 -14.73 -12.66 -9.98
C GLU A 153 -15.13 -14.01 -10.58
N MET A 154 -16.28 -14.11 -11.26
CA MET A 154 -16.81 -15.41 -11.73
C MET A 154 -16.31 -15.81 -13.12
N GLY A 155 -15.30 -15.13 -13.64
CA GLY A 155 -14.73 -15.44 -14.94
C GLY A 155 -15.32 -14.62 -16.06
N CYS A 156 -14.80 -14.92 -17.25
CA CYS A 156 -15.21 -14.32 -18.51
C CYS A 156 -15.78 -15.41 -19.43
N LYS A 157 -16.79 -15.06 -20.23
CA LYS A 157 -17.30 -15.97 -21.25
C LYS A 157 -16.21 -16.23 -22.29
N PRO A 158 -15.92 -17.45 -22.73
CA PRO A 158 -14.97 -17.65 -23.84
C PRO A 158 -15.52 -17.06 -25.14
N ALA A 159 -14.68 -16.39 -25.92
CA ALA A 159 -15.00 -15.98 -27.29
C ALA A 159 -14.76 -17.14 -28.27
N ASP A 160 -15.48 -17.09 -29.41
CA ASP A 160 -15.15 -17.95 -30.54
C ASP A 160 -13.73 -17.66 -31.04
N GLU A 161 -13.07 -18.66 -31.62
CA GLU A 161 -11.75 -18.49 -32.25
C GLU A 161 -11.76 -17.36 -33.30
N GLY A 162 -10.87 -16.40 -33.10
CA GLY A 162 -10.70 -15.22 -33.96
C GLY A 162 -11.68 -14.08 -33.66
N LYS A 163 -12.50 -14.17 -32.60
CA LYS A 163 -13.53 -13.19 -32.24
C LYS A 163 -13.38 -12.61 -30.82
N GLY A 164 -12.16 -12.59 -30.29
CA GLY A 164 -11.88 -12.03 -28.98
C GLY A 164 -10.41 -11.70 -28.75
N PHE A 165 -10.11 -11.14 -27.58
CA PHE A 165 -8.75 -10.79 -27.16
C PHE A 165 -8.04 -12.02 -26.59
N ILE A 166 -6.78 -12.24 -26.97
CA ILE A 166 -5.95 -13.30 -26.39
C ILE A 166 -5.56 -12.87 -24.97
N VAL A 167 -6.16 -13.49 -23.96
CA VAL A 167 -5.86 -13.18 -22.54
C VAL A 167 -5.01 -14.26 -21.89
N ASN A 168 -4.92 -15.42 -22.54
CA ASN A 168 -3.95 -16.47 -22.26
C ASN A 168 -3.32 -16.91 -23.59
N PRO A 169 -1.98 -16.88 -23.75
CA PRO A 169 -1.30 -17.24 -25.00
C PRO A 169 -1.60 -18.68 -25.48
N THR A 170 -2.14 -19.56 -24.63
CA THR A 170 -2.41 -20.97 -25.00
C THR A 170 -3.87 -21.44 -24.92
N LEU A 171 -4.83 -20.70 -24.33
CA LEU A 171 -6.12 -21.33 -23.98
C LEU A 171 -7.42 -20.59 -24.27
N SER A 172 -7.47 -19.25 -24.28
CA SER A 172 -8.78 -18.57 -24.36
C SER A 172 -8.70 -17.18 -24.97
N GLN A 173 -9.67 -16.91 -25.85
CA GLN A 173 -10.04 -15.57 -26.27
C GLN A 173 -11.16 -15.06 -25.36
N ILE A 174 -11.09 -13.82 -24.89
CA ILE A 174 -12.17 -13.16 -24.12
C ILE A 174 -13.01 -12.32 -25.09
N PRO A 175 -14.35 -12.24 -24.92
CA PRO A 175 -15.23 -11.56 -25.85
C PRO A 175 -15.01 -10.06 -25.73
N GLU A 176 -15.33 -9.33 -26.78
CA GLU A 176 -15.21 -7.87 -26.84
C GLU A 176 -16.02 -7.15 -25.74
N THR A 177 -16.97 -7.83 -25.10
CA THR A 177 -17.73 -7.31 -23.95
C THR A 177 -17.69 -8.30 -22.78
N VAL A 178 -16.97 -7.93 -21.71
CA VAL A 178 -16.98 -8.67 -20.44
C VAL A 178 -18.17 -8.21 -19.60
N ALA A 179 -19.10 -9.13 -19.29
CA ALA A 179 -20.14 -8.85 -18.31
C ALA A 179 -19.51 -8.69 -16.92
N ASN A 180 -20.00 -7.74 -16.11
CA ASN A 180 -19.52 -7.59 -14.75
C ASN A 180 -19.98 -8.78 -13.91
N THR A 181 -19.08 -9.72 -13.67
CA THR A 181 -19.32 -10.99 -12.97
C THR A 181 -18.69 -10.97 -11.57
N VAL A 182 -18.71 -9.81 -10.92
CA VAL A 182 -18.09 -9.60 -9.62
C VAL A 182 -19.11 -9.70 -8.49
N TYR A 183 -18.80 -10.54 -7.50
CA TYR A 183 -19.42 -10.51 -6.19
C TYR A 183 -18.48 -9.84 -5.19
N LYS A 184 -18.91 -8.74 -4.58
CA LYS A 184 -18.13 -8.02 -3.57
C LYS A 184 -18.48 -8.53 -2.17
N VAL A 185 -17.45 -8.90 -1.41
CA VAL A 185 -17.57 -9.24 0.00
C VAL A 185 -17.48 -7.94 0.81
N ASN A 186 -18.59 -7.53 1.43
CA ASN A 186 -18.62 -6.29 2.22
C ASN A 186 -18.21 -6.53 3.68
N ASP A 187 -18.64 -7.63 4.27
CA ASP A 187 -18.44 -7.96 5.69
C ASP A 187 -17.57 -9.20 5.83
N PHE A 188 -16.28 -9.10 5.51
CA PHE A 188 -15.36 -10.22 5.66
C PHE A 188 -15.01 -10.41 7.16
N PRO A 189 -15.36 -11.55 7.78
CA PRO A 189 -15.37 -11.68 9.24
C PRO A 189 -14.00 -12.02 9.86
N PHE A 190 -12.98 -12.30 9.03
CA PHE A 190 -11.69 -12.80 9.51
C PHE A 190 -10.58 -11.77 9.37
N TYR A 191 -9.59 -11.84 10.26
CA TYR A 191 -8.36 -11.11 10.10
C TYR A 191 -7.58 -11.66 8.91
N THR A 192 -7.04 -10.77 8.09
CA THR A 192 -6.17 -11.13 6.98
C THR A 192 -4.74 -10.72 7.31
N ILE A 193 -3.79 -11.63 7.17
CA ILE A 193 -2.38 -11.39 7.43
C ILE A 193 -1.65 -11.41 6.09
N VAL A 194 -0.86 -10.38 5.79
CA VAL A 194 -0.08 -10.27 4.55
C VAL A 194 1.38 -10.06 4.91
N ALA A 195 2.25 -10.93 4.43
CA ALA A 195 3.69 -10.83 4.59
C ALA A 195 4.35 -10.55 3.23
N ILE A 196 5.06 -9.43 3.13
CA ILE A 196 5.72 -8.98 1.89
C ILE A 196 7.23 -8.99 2.14
N PRO A 197 8.01 -9.75 1.36
CA PRO A 197 9.46 -9.78 1.55
C PRO A 197 10.09 -8.43 1.19
N LYS A 198 11.08 -8.03 1.97
CA LYS A 198 11.80 -6.77 1.74
C LYS A 198 12.69 -6.85 0.50
N ASP A 199 13.34 -7.98 0.22
CA ASP A 199 14.39 -8.08 -0.82
C ASP A 199 14.24 -9.29 -1.77
N ALA A 200 13.00 -9.79 -1.97
CA ALA A 200 12.74 -10.88 -2.92
C ALA A 200 11.78 -10.44 -4.04
N SER A 201 12.02 -10.97 -5.24
CA SER A 201 11.20 -10.73 -6.43
C SER A 201 10.70 -12.04 -7.02
N SER A 202 9.55 -11.98 -7.68
CA SER A 202 8.93 -13.06 -8.43
C SER A 202 9.59 -13.25 -9.77
N ILE A 203 9.29 -14.37 -10.42
CA ILE A 203 9.46 -14.46 -11.88
C ILE A 203 8.54 -13.44 -12.55
N SER A 204 8.98 -12.88 -13.68
CA SER A 204 8.28 -11.82 -14.41
C SER A 204 8.58 -11.88 -15.90
N GLY A 205 7.81 -11.13 -16.69
CA GLY A 205 7.99 -11.01 -18.14
C GLY A 205 7.92 -12.36 -18.86
N GLN A 206 8.94 -12.66 -19.68
CA GLN A 206 8.96 -13.90 -20.47
C GLN A 206 8.97 -15.16 -19.60
N TYR A 207 9.62 -15.13 -18.44
CA TYR A 207 9.64 -16.29 -17.54
C TYR A 207 8.25 -16.61 -16.97
N GLU A 208 7.45 -15.59 -16.68
CA GLU A 208 6.05 -15.78 -16.28
C GLU A 208 5.21 -16.34 -17.43
N ILE A 209 5.42 -15.85 -18.66
CA ILE A 209 4.75 -16.37 -19.85
C ILE A 209 5.08 -17.84 -20.06
N ASP A 210 6.35 -18.21 -19.97
CA ASP A 210 6.81 -19.58 -20.14
C ASP A 210 6.25 -20.49 -19.04
N PHE A 211 6.21 -20.01 -17.79
CA PHE A 211 5.60 -20.73 -16.67
C PHE A 211 4.13 -21.06 -16.94
N TRP A 212 3.31 -20.06 -17.29
CA TRP A 212 1.88 -20.29 -17.54
C TRP A 212 1.63 -21.11 -18.79
N THR A 213 2.43 -20.93 -19.84
CA THR A 213 2.37 -21.72 -21.07
C THR A 213 2.62 -23.20 -20.79
N ALA A 214 3.58 -23.52 -19.91
CA ALA A 214 3.90 -24.90 -19.54
C ALA A 214 2.92 -25.52 -18.53
N SER A 215 2.23 -24.69 -17.74
CA SER A 215 1.39 -25.14 -16.62
C SER A 215 -0.08 -25.35 -17.00
N LEU A 216 -0.50 -24.89 -18.16
CA LEU A 216 -1.91 -24.83 -18.56
C LEU A 216 -2.17 -25.67 -19.83
N PRO A 217 -3.36 -26.27 -20.00
CA PRO A 217 -4.54 -26.18 -19.13
C PRO A 217 -4.42 -27.04 -17.88
N ASP A 218 -5.21 -26.66 -16.88
CA ASP A 218 -5.36 -27.42 -15.65
C ASP A 218 -6.29 -28.64 -15.83
N LYS A 219 -6.27 -29.56 -14.87
CA LYS A 219 -7.13 -30.73 -14.84
C LYS A 219 -8.57 -30.34 -14.52
N ASP A 220 -9.49 -30.98 -15.23
CA ASP A 220 -10.93 -30.82 -15.05
C ASP A 220 -11.38 -31.09 -13.61
N GLU A 221 -10.83 -32.12 -12.97
CA GLU A 221 -11.17 -32.50 -11.60
C GLU A 221 -10.78 -31.44 -10.55
N ASP A 222 -9.65 -30.76 -10.78
CA ASP A 222 -9.16 -29.70 -9.89
C ASP A 222 -10.11 -28.51 -9.96
N SER A 223 -10.49 -28.07 -11.17
CA SER A 223 -11.50 -27.03 -11.38
C SER A 223 -12.83 -27.37 -10.70
N TYR A 224 -13.35 -28.59 -10.86
CA TYR A 224 -14.60 -29.00 -10.21
C TYR A 224 -14.51 -28.95 -8.69
N ARG A 225 -13.38 -29.39 -8.13
CA ARG A 225 -13.19 -29.39 -6.68
C ARG A 225 -13.04 -27.96 -6.13
N ILE A 226 -12.28 -27.10 -6.82
CA ILE A 226 -12.11 -25.70 -6.42
C ILE A 226 -13.46 -24.99 -6.44
N VAL A 227 -14.23 -25.11 -7.53
CA VAL A 227 -15.57 -24.49 -7.65
C VAL A 227 -16.49 -25.00 -6.55
N TYR A 228 -16.55 -26.32 -6.31
CA TYR A 228 -17.33 -26.89 -5.20
C TYR A 228 -16.93 -26.28 -3.86
N ASN A 229 -15.62 -26.24 -3.55
CA ASN A 229 -15.13 -25.67 -2.30
C ASN A 229 -15.45 -24.18 -2.18
N VAL A 230 -15.35 -23.40 -3.26
CA VAL A 230 -15.69 -21.98 -3.25
C VAL A 230 -17.15 -21.76 -2.86
N PHE A 231 -18.08 -22.42 -3.55
CA PHE A 231 -19.51 -22.20 -3.33
C PHE A 231 -20.02 -22.82 -2.03
N GLU A 232 -19.63 -24.05 -1.72
CA GLU A 232 -20.19 -24.80 -0.60
C GLU A 232 -19.44 -24.62 0.72
N LYS A 233 -18.20 -24.10 0.69
CA LYS A 233 -17.37 -23.96 1.91
C LYS A 233 -16.78 -22.57 2.11
N VAL A 234 -16.16 -21.96 1.09
CA VAL A 234 -15.52 -20.64 1.24
C VAL A 234 -16.58 -19.55 1.43
N ILE A 235 -17.55 -19.47 0.51
CA ILE A 235 -18.62 -18.46 0.56
C ILE A 235 -19.51 -18.70 1.79
N THR A 236 -19.94 -19.94 2.03
CA THR A 236 -20.77 -20.30 3.19
C THR A 236 -20.03 -20.07 4.51
N GLY A 237 -18.74 -20.42 4.61
CA GLY A 237 -17.91 -20.15 5.78
C GLY A 237 -17.74 -18.67 6.07
N ILE A 238 -17.67 -17.83 5.03
CA ILE A 238 -17.71 -16.36 5.20
C ILE A 238 -19.08 -15.91 5.71
N ILE A 239 -20.19 -16.37 5.10
CA ILE A 239 -21.56 -15.95 5.46
C ILE A 239 -21.90 -16.37 6.91
N GLU A 240 -21.55 -17.58 7.30
CA GLU A 240 -21.82 -18.13 8.64
C GLU A 240 -20.74 -17.78 9.67
N HIS A 241 -19.72 -17.01 9.27
CA HIS A 241 -18.56 -16.66 10.08
C HIS A 241 -17.81 -17.89 10.65
N ASP A 242 -17.88 -19.03 9.97
CA ASP A 242 -17.20 -20.28 10.33
C ASP A 242 -15.80 -20.30 9.74
N SER A 243 -14.82 -19.86 10.54
CA SER A 243 -13.42 -19.86 10.14
C SER A 243 -12.87 -21.26 9.91
N GLY A 244 -13.41 -22.30 10.57
CA GLY A 244 -12.93 -23.67 10.43
C GLY A 244 -13.25 -24.21 9.04
N VAL A 245 -14.50 -24.10 8.63
CA VAL A 245 -14.95 -24.50 7.28
C VAL A 245 -14.22 -23.69 6.20
N PHE A 246 -14.08 -22.37 6.42
CA PHE A 246 -13.35 -21.49 5.51
C PHE A 246 -11.88 -21.91 5.35
N ILE A 247 -11.15 -22.09 6.46
CA ILE A 247 -9.72 -22.44 6.44
C ILE A 247 -9.48 -23.83 5.85
N GLU A 248 -10.28 -24.83 6.20
CA GLU A 248 -10.14 -26.18 5.64
C GLU A 248 -10.38 -26.21 4.13
N ALA A 249 -11.35 -25.42 3.63
CA ALA A 249 -11.58 -25.27 2.20
C ALA A 249 -10.40 -24.60 1.48
N LEU A 250 -9.79 -23.59 2.10
CA LEU A 250 -8.60 -22.95 1.54
C LEU A 250 -7.40 -23.90 1.51
N LYS A 251 -7.19 -24.68 2.57
CA LYS A 251 -6.12 -25.70 2.65
C LYS A 251 -6.29 -26.75 1.57
N GLU A 252 -7.51 -27.18 1.29
CA GLU A 252 -7.79 -28.09 0.17
C GLU A 252 -7.49 -27.41 -1.17
N ASN A 253 -7.99 -26.20 -1.40
CA ASN A 253 -7.83 -25.48 -2.68
C ASN A 253 -6.36 -25.24 -3.07
N ILE A 254 -5.48 -24.94 -2.11
CA ILE A 254 -4.06 -24.70 -2.42
C ILE A 254 -3.28 -25.97 -2.82
N THR A 255 -3.87 -27.15 -2.65
CA THR A 255 -3.29 -28.42 -3.13
C THR A 255 -3.71 -28.75 -4.57
N LEU A 256 -4.58 -27.94 -5.16
CA LEU A 256 -5.20 -28.15 -6.46
C LEU A 256 -4.75 -27.08 -7.46
N GLY A 257 -4.82 -27.44 -8.74
CA GLY A 257 -4.59 -26.54 -9.85
C GLY A 257 -3.23 -25.87 -9.89
N SER A 258 -3.18 -24.56 -10.12
CA SER A 258 -1.93 -23.83 -10.29
C SER A 258 -1.13 -23.63 -9.00
N LYS A 259 -1.76 -23.75 -7.83
CA LYS A 259 -1.12 -23.36 -6.55
C LYS A 259 0.11 -24.17 -6.16
N PRO A 260 0.12 -25.52 -6.30
CA PRO A 260 1.34 -26.29 -6.11
C PRO A 260 2.50 -25.82 -6.98
N LEU A 261 2.22 -25.40 -8.22
CA LEU A 261 3.24 -24.90 -9.16
C LEU A 261 3.71 -23.49 -8.76
N GLU A 262 2.79 -22.60 -8.39
CA GLU A 262 3.11 -21.25 -7.88
C GLU A 262 4.02 -21.31 -6.63
N GLU A 263 3.77 -22.26 -5.72
CA GLU A 263 4.62 -22.49 -4.54
C GLU A 263 5.98 -23.11 -4.90
N SER A 264 6.01 -23.98 -5.92
CA SER A 264 7.23 -24.69 -6.31
C SER A 264 8.34 -23.76 -6.82
N VAL A 265 7.98 -22.64 -7.46
CA VAL A 265 8.92 -21.67 -8.04
C VAL A 265 9.45 -20.65 -7.03
N GLN A 266 8.95 -20.67 -5.78
CA GLN A 266 9.37 -19.75 -4.74
C GLN A 266 10.79 -20.05 -4.24
N SER A 267 11.47 -19.01 -3.75
CA SER A 267 12.78 -19.14 -3.10
C SER A 267 12.69 -20.03 -1.85
N ASP A 268 13.80 -20.64 -1.45
CA ASP A 268 13.88 -21.45 -0.23
C ASP A 268 13.45 -20.65 1.01
N ARG A 269 13.84 -19.37 1.07
CA ARG A 269 13.45 -18.48 2.17
C ARG A 269 11.94 -18.23 2.17
N THR A 270 11.33 -17.97 1.01
CA THR A 270 9.88 -17.79 0.91
C THR A 270 9.13 -19.06 1.34
N LYS A 271 9.60 -20.23 0.95
CA LYS A 271 9.02 -21.53 1.35
C LYS A 271 9.14 -21.77 2.85
N GLU A 272 10.28 -21.41 3.45
CA GLU A 272 10.49 -21.47 4.90
C GLU A 272 9.48 -20.57 5.64
N VAL A 273 9.33 -19.31 5.21
CA VAL A 273 8.39 -18.36 5.82
C VAL A 273 6.95 -18.82 5.64
N LEU A 274 6.59 -19.33 4.46
CA LEU A 274 5.28 -19.93 4.18
C LEU A 274 4.98 -21.08 5.16
N GLY A 275 5.95 -21.97 5.41
CA GLY A 275 5.84 -23.04 6.41
C GLY A 275 5.57 -22.50 7.81
N ARG A 276 6.35 -21.51 8.27
CA ARG A 276 6.14 -20.87 9.58
C ARG A 276 4.76 -20.20 9.70
N MET A 277 4.28 -19.56 8.64
CA MET A 277 2.94 -18.98 8.63
C MET A 277 1.85 -20.05 8.74
N ARG A 278 2.01 -21.20 8.07
CA ARG A 278 1.10 -22.36 8.22
C ARG A 278 1.12 -22.92 9.64
N ASP A 279 2.29 -23.03 10.26
CA ASP A 279 2.41 -23.50 11.65
C ASP A 279 1.71 -22.56 12.65
N VAL A 280 1.69 -21.26 12.37
CA VAL A 280 1.13 -20.24 13.27
C VAL A 280 -0.36 -19.99 13.02
N PHE A 281 -0.81 -20.00 11.76
CA PHE A 281 -2.17 -19.60 11.36
C PHE A 281 -3.02 -20.75 10.81
N ASP A 282 -2.49 -21.99 10.80
CA ASP A 282 -3.08 -23.20 10.19
C ASP A 282 -3.21 -23.15 8.65
N PHE A 283 -3.24 -21.96 8.07
CA PHE A 283 -3.23 -21.73 6.64
C PHE A 283 -2.34 -20.55 6.26
N ALA A 284 -1.58 -20.74 5.19
CA ALA A 284 -0.96 -19.65 4.45
C ALA A 284 -0.73 -20.10 3.00
N ALA A 285 -0.67 -19.14 2.09
CA ALA A 285 -0.43 -19.37 0.68
C ALA A 285 0.30 -18.19 0.03
N VAL A 286 0.87 -18.45 -1.14
CA VAL A 286 1.50 -17.43 -1.98
C VAL A 286 0.45 -16.65 -2.79
N SER A 287 0.63 -15.34 -2.92
CA SER A 287 -0.19 -14.48 -3.80
C SER A 287 0.30 -14.59 -5.24
N SER A 288 -0.44 -15.30 -6.10
CA SER A 288 -0.01 -15.66 -7.46
C SER A 288 1.43 -16.22 -7.47
N LEU A 289 2.30 -15.75 -8.36
CA LEU A 289 3.72 -16.11 -8.45
C LEU A 289 4.60 -15.55 -7.32
N GLY A 290 3.99 -14.99 -6.27
CA GLY A 290 4.66 -14.57 -5.05
C GLY A 290 5.58 -13.38 -5.27
N PRO A 291 6.55 -13.14 -4.39
CA PRO A 291 6.80 -13.84 -3.12
C PRO A 291 5.98 -13.34 -1.93
N ALA A 292 5.01 -12.43 -2.12
CA ALA A 292 4.07 -12.08 -1.05
C ALA A 292 3.22 -13.28 -0.63
N LEU A 293 3.01 -13.40 0.68
CA LEU A 293 2.26 -14.47 1.32
C LEU A 293 1.05 -13.89 2.04
N TYR A 294 -0.01 -14.69 2.13
CA TYR A 294 -1.19 -14.34 2.91
C TYR A 294 -1.68 -15.49 3.79
N ALA A 295 -2.32 -15.14 4.90
CA ALA A 295 -2.94 -16.05 5.86
C ALA A 295 -4.21 -15.40 6.44
N PHE A 296 -4.97 -16.17 7.22
CA PHE A 296 -6.16 -15.68 7.90
C PHE A 296 -6.17 -16.09 9.38
N SER A 297 -6.89 -15.33 10.21
CA SER A 297 -7.14 -15.68 11.60
C SER A 297 -8.56 -15.30 12.00
N SER A 298 -9.19 -16.13 12.84
CA SER A 298 -10.53 -15.86 13.39
C SER A 298 -10.54 -14.81 14.51
N SER A 299 -9.37 -14.42 15.01
CA SER A 299 -9.22 -13.47 16.11
C SER A 299 -7.99 -12.60 15.90
N ASP A 300 -7.85 -11.52 16.69
CA ASP A 300 -6.69 -10.63 16.61
C ASP A 300 -5.38 -11.41 16.78
N PRO A 301 -4.52 -11.47 15.74
CA PRO A 301 -3.33 -12.31 15.74
C PRO A 301 -2.14 -11.68 16.47
N SER A 302 -2.27 -10.52 17.10
CA SER A 302 -1.18 -9.74 17.74
C SER A 302 -0.21 -10.58 18.57
N HIS A 303 -0.72 -11.48 19.41
CA HIS A 303 0.06 -12.37 20.27
C HIS A 303 0.80 -13.49 19.50
N LEU A 304 0.40 -13.79 18.28
CA LEU A 304 1.00 -14.79 17.39
C LEU A 304 2.08 -14.21 16.48
N LEU A 305 2.01 -12.91 16.15
CA LEU A 305 2.92 -12.28 15.18
C LEU A 305 4.39 -12.43 15.58
N SER A 306 4.70 -12.40 16.87
CA SER A 306 6.07 -12.56 17.39
C SER A 306 6.66 -13.94 17.13
N LYS A 307 5.82 -14.97 16.97
CA LYS A 307 6.26 -16.36 16.73
C LYS A 307 6.80 -16.59 15.33
N LEU A 308 6.45 -15.74 14.36
CA LEU A 308 6.87 -15.90 12.97
C LEU A 308 8.38 -15.67 12.79
N ASN A 309 8.95 -14.70 13.52
CA ASN A 309 10.37 -14.34 13.47
C ASN A 309 10.89 -14.10 12.02
N ILE A 310 10.27 -13.16 11.32
CA ILE A 310 10.47 -12.86 9.89
C ILE A 310 10.82 -11.38 9.65
N SER A 311 11.96 -10.93 10.20
CA SER A 311 12.37 -9.52 10.11
C SER A 311 12.67 -9.02 8.70
N ASP A 312 12.92 -9.95 7.78
CA ASP A 312 13.10 -9.76 6.34
C ASP A 312 11.78 -9.59 5.58
N TYR A 313 10.63 -9.63 6.26
CA TYR A 313 9.31 -9.35 5.72
C TYR A 313 8.69 -8.14 6.42
N ASP A 314 7.95 -7.33 5.65
CA ASP A 314 6.96 -6.42 6.19
C ASP A 314 5.64 -7.19 6.40
N LEU A 315 5.07 -7.09 7.60
CA LEU A 315 3.89 -7.85 8.00
C LEU A 315 2.73 -6.92 8.32
N PHE A 316 1.60 -7.12 7.64
CA PHE A 316 0.38 -6.33 7.77
C PHE A 316 -0.78 -7.22 8.22
N VAL A 317 -1.63 -6.68 9.08
CA VAL A 317 -2.84 -7.33 9.57
C VAL A 317 -4.03 -6.44 9.28
N TYR A 318 -4.99 -6.95 8.52
CA TYR A 318 -6.26 -6.30 8.19
C TYR A 318 -7.34 -6.91 9.08
N GLY A 319 -8.01 -6.07 9.85
CA GLY A 319 -9.11 -6.45 10.73
C GLY A 319 -10.46 -6.51 10.01
N PRO A 320 -11.44 -7.24 10.55
CA PRO A 320 -12.83 -7.26 10.04
C PRO A 320 -13.50 -5.88 10.07
N ASP A 321 -13.04 -4.98 10.92
CA ASP A 321 -13.48 -3.58 11.02
C ASP A 321 -12.91 -2.68 9.91
N GLY A 322 -12.07 -3.24 9.02
CA GLY A 322 -11.35 -2.51 7.99
C GLY A 322 -10.08 -1.82 8.48
N GLY A 323 -9.75 -1.93 9.77
CA GLY A 323 -8.50 -1.41 10.33
C GLY A 323 -7.29 -2.17 9.80
N VAL A 324 -6.14 -1.49 9.66
CA VAL A 324 -4.91 -2.14 9.20
C VAL A 324 -3.74 -1.76 10.09
N LYS A 325 -3.01 -2.77 10.57
CA LYS A 325 -1.83 -2.60 11.42
C LYS A 325 -0.60 -3.23 10.81
N LYS A 326 0.52 -2.50 10.78
CA LYS A 326 1.84 -3.02 10.44
C LYS A 326 2.55 -3.54 11.69
N LYS A 327 3.12 -4.74 11.65
CA LYS A 327 4.04 -5.19 12.70
C LYS A 327 5.42 -4.58 12.46
N MET A 328 5.89 -3.81 13.42
CA MET A 328 7.25 -3.26 13.41
C MET A 328 8.24 -4.33 13.85
N ASN A 329 9.30 -4.57 13.07
CA ASN A 329 10.40 -5.42 13.50
C ASN A 329 11.24 -4.72 14.58
N SER A 330 12.02 -5.49 15.35
CA SER A 330 12.84 -4.93 16.44
C SER A 330 13.92 -3.96 15.96
N ALA A 331 14.42 -4.14 14.73
CA ALA A 331 15.42 -3.27 14.12
C ALA A 331 14.81 -2.12 13.30
N ASP A 332 13.50 -2.12 13.07
CA ASP A 332 12.85 -1.08 12.28
C ASP A 332 12.59 0.15 13.16
N THR A 333 12.87 1.34 12.63
CA THR A 333 12.54 2.62 13.26
C THR A 333 11.52 3.37 12.42
N LEU A 334 10.39 3.74 13.02
CA LEU A 334 9.38 4.61 12.44
C LEU A 334 9.73 6.07 12.76
N LEU A 335 10.04 6.85 11.74
CA LEU A 335 10.26 8.29 11.87
C LEU A 335 8.93 9.02 11.69
N ILE A 336 8.54 9.85 12.65
CA ILE A 336 7.30 10.63 12.61
C ILE A 336 7.61 12.11 12.76
N ALA A 337 7.44 12.89 11.70
CA ALA A 337 7.44 14.34 11.76
C ALA A 337 6.03 14.84 12.09
N SER A 338 5.88 15.59 13.18
CA SER A 338 4.54 16.04 13.60
C SER A 338 4.55 17.44 14.21
N PHE A 339 3.39 18.10 14.13
CA PHE A 339 3.19 19.43 14.67
C PHE A 339 3.41 19.48 16.19
N ALA A 340 3.74 20.66 16.73
CA ALA A 340 3.85 20.86 18.17
C ALA A 340 2.54 20.51 18.89
N SER A 341 2.64 20.08 20.15
CA SER A 341 1.46 19.78 20.99
C SER A 341 0.57 18.63 20.48
N MET A 342 1.11 17.72 19.67
CA MET A 342 0.44 16.51 19.18
C MET A 342 0.70 15.25 20.05
N GLY A 343 1.47 15.38 21.13
CA GLY A 343 1.71 14.31 22.12
C GLY A 343 3.04 13.57 21.98
N LYS A 344 3.98 14.03 21.15
CA LYS A 344 5.32 13.43 20.96
C LYS A 344 6.04 13.16 22.28
N THR A 345 6.31 14.23 23.02
CA THR A 345 7.06 14.19 24.27
C THR A 345 6.37 13.33 25.32
N THR A 346 5.03 13.42 25.39
CA THR A 346 4.23 12.60 26.30
C THR A 346 4.35 11.11 26.00
N PHE A 347 4.30 10.72 24.72
CA PHE A 347 4.48 9.32 24.33
C PHE A 347 5.90 8.82 24.62
N ALA A 348 6.93 9.60 24.25
CA ALA A 348 8.33 9.24 24.50
C ALA A 348 8.63 9.10 26.00
N GLN A 349 8.10 9.98 26.85
CA GLN A 349 8.24 9.88 28.30
C GLN A 349 7.49 8.68 28.89
N LYS A 350 6.33 8.32 28.33
CA LYS A 350 5.56 7.14 28.74
C LYS A 350 6.24 5.83 28.30
N HIS A 351 6.97 5.86 27.18
CA HIS A 351 7.60 4.70 26.56
C HIS A 351 9.09 4.94 26.24
N PRO A 352 9.95 5.20 27.25
CA PRO A 352 11.34 5.62 27.03
C PRO A 352 12.21 4.55 26.38
N ASP A 353 11.86 3.27 26.50
CA ASP A 353 12.58 2.17 25.84
C ASP A 353 12.12 1.90 24.39
N VAL A 354 11.04 2.56 23.96
CA VAL A 354 10.42 2.35 22.63
C VAL A 354 10.56 3.58 21.75
N ALA A 355 10.46 4.77 22.32
CA ALA A 355 10.36 6.01 21.58
C ALA A 355 11.30 7.11 22.07
N LEU A 356 11.81 7.89 21.12
CA LEU A 356 12.63 9.07 21.35
C LEU A 356 11.97 10.30 20.72
N ASP A 357 11.87 11.40 21.46
CA ASP A 357 11.48 12.71 20.93
C ASP A 357 12.75 13.55 20.77
N ILE A 358 13.14 13.86 19.53
CA ILE A 358 14.33 14.67 19.25
C ILE A 358 13.86 16.12 19.07
N GLU A 359 14.08 16.95 20.08
CA GLU A 359 13.71 18.37 20.07
C GLU A 359 14.70 19.19 19.24
N SER A 360 14.22 19.87 18.20
CA SER A 360 15.10 20.61 17.26
C SER A 360 15.87 21.75 17.92
N ILE A 361 15.35 22.32 19.02
CA ILE A 361 16.00 23.45 19.69
C ILE A 361 17.35 23.08 20.31
N ASP A 362 17.52 21.83 20.72
CA ASP A 362 18.76 21.30 21.28
C ASP A 362 19.91 21.30 20.27
N TYR A 363 19.55 21.32 18.98
CA TYR A 363 20.48 21.26 17.86
C TYR A 363 20.59 22.60 17.14
N ALA A 364 19.48 23.35 17.05
CA ALA A 364 19.42 24.63 16.35
C ALA A 364 20.06 25.78 17.13
N ARG A 365 20.13 25.70 18.47
CA ARG A 365 20.53 26.81 19.33
C ARG A 365 21.67 26.43 20.26
N ILE A 366 22.66 27.32 20.39
CA ILE A 366 23.73 27.20 21.39
C ILE A 366 23.45 28.23 22.49
N TYR A 367 23.12 27.74 23.69
CA TYR A 367 22.78 28.56 24.84
C TYR A 367 24.00 28.91 25.67
N SER A 368 24.02 30.14 26.21
CA SER A 368 25.00 30.54 27.22
C SER A 368 24.59 30.11 28.64
N ASP A 369 23.30 30.12 28.94
CA ASP A 369 22.67 29.60 30.16
C ASP A 369 21.22 29.21 29.84
N ARG A 370 20.84 27.94 29.95
CA ARG A 370 19.54 27.44 29.46
C ARG A 370 18.61 27.12 30.62
N HIS A 371 17.35 27.54 30.54
CA HIS A 371 16.35 27.15 31.53
C HIS A 371 16.15 25.62 31.57
N PRO A 372 16.06 24.98 32.75
CA PRO A 372 15.93 23.52 32.86
C PRO A 372 14.60 22.95 32.35
N ASN A 373 13.60 23.80 32.09
CA ASN A 373 12.35 23.41 31.42
C ASN A 373 12.41 23.80 29.95
N ASP A 374 12.39 22.80 29.07
CA ASP A 374 12.52 22.96 27.62
C ASP A 374 11.41 23.81 26.99
N GLU A 375 10.17 23.74 27.51
CA GLU A 375 9.05 24.54 26.98
C GLU A 375 9.20 26.03 27.32
N VAL A 376 9.89 26.35 28.41
CA VAL A 376 10.26 27.73 28.77
C VAL A 376 11.50 28.17 27.99
N ALA A 377 12.49 27.28 27.86
CA ALA A 377 13.73 27.53 27.10
C ALA A 377 13.46 27.86 25.61
N LYS A 378 12.33 27.36 25.06
CA LYS A 378 11.86 27.69 23.70
C LYS A 378 11.59 29.18 23.48
N GLY A 379 11.26 29.93 24.54
CA GLY A 379 11.03 31.38 24.50
C GLY A 379 12.23 32.24 24.88
N GLU A 380 13.34 31.64 25.31
CA GLU A 380 14.54 32.40 25.69
C GLU A 380 15.21 33.02 24.47
N LYS A 381 15.92 34.14 24.66
CA LYS A 381 16.62 34.88 23.58
C LYS A 381 18.14 34.93 23.77
N ASN A 382 18.68 34.17 24.74
CA ASN A 382 20.09 34.15 25.13
C ASN A 382 20.88 33.00 24.46
N TRP A 383 20.61 32.77 23.19
CA TRP A 383 21.25 31.77 22.34
C TRP A 383 21.85 32.40 21.09
N ILE A 384 22.74 31.66 20.44
CA ILE A 384 23.16 31.91 19.06
C ILE A 384 22.71 30.74 18.16
N ASP A 385 22.55 31.02 16.87
CA ASP A 385 22.26 29.98 15.88
C ASP A 385 23.42 28.99 15.78
N ASN A 386 23.10 27.71 15.78
CA ASN A 386 24.08 26.67 15.55
C ASN A 386 24.37 26.59 14.04
N PRO A 387 25.62 26.86 13.59
CA PRO A 387 25.96 26.81 12.17
C PRO A 387 25.87 25.40 11.57
N ASP A 388 25.87 24.35 12.40
CA ASP A 388 25.77 22.96 11.96
C ASP A 388 24.32 22.46 11.80
N TYR A 389 23.32 23.33 11.98
CA TYR A 389 21.91 22.99 11.85
C TYR A 389 21.42 23.23 10.41
N PRO A 390 20.72 22.27 9.76
CA PRO A 390 20.09 21.07 10.34
C PRO A 390 20.93 19.76 10.25
N GLU A 391 22.19 19.79 9.80
CA GLU A 391 23.00 18.57 9.64
C GLU A 391 23.24 17.83 10.96
N ASN A 392 23.49 18.56 12.05
CA ASN A 392 23.70 17.99 13.39
C ASN A 392 22.45 17.30 13.95
N TYR A 393 21.27 17.84 13.68
CA TYR A 393 19.98 17.26 14.02
C TYR A 393 19.77 15.96 13.25
N THR A 394 19.99 15.98 11.94
CA THR A 394 19.88 14.79 11.08
C THR A 394 20.86 13.70 11.48
N LYS A 395 22.09 14.08 11.86
CA LYS A 395 23.07 13.15 12.43
C LYS A 395 22.55 12.48 13.71
N ALA A 396 21.89 13.24 14.60
CA ALA A 396 21.31 12.65 15.80
C ALA A 396 20.15 11.68 15.50
N VAL A 397 19.35 11.94 14.47
CA VAL A 397 18.34 10.98 13.98
C VAL A 397 19.03 9.70 13.52
N LEU A 398 20.04 9.82 12.64
CA LEU A 398 20.80 8.70 12.09
C LEU A 398 21.48 7.86 13.18
N ASP A 399 22.12 8.51 14.17
CA ASP A 399 22.80 7.86 15.28
C ASP A 399 21.83 7.07 16.19
N ASN A 400 20.51 7.31 16.10
CA ASN A 400 19.47 6.65 16.90
C ASN A 400 18.61 5.65 16.12
N LEU A 401 18.82 5.49 14.80
CA LEU A 401 18.14 4.45 14.02
C LEU A 401 18.47 3.05 14.58
N GLY A 402 17.44 2.20 14.65
CA GLY A 402 17.52 0.86 15.23
C GLY A 402 17.62 0.81 16.76
N LYS A 403 17.85 1.93 17.45
CA LYS A 403 17.84 1.99 18.92
C LYS A 403 16.44 2.18 19.49
N TYR A 404 15.60 2.92 18.78
CA TYR A 404 14.20 3.17 19.13
C TYR A 404 13.30 2.71 18.00
N ARG A 405 12.10 2.23 18.35
CA ARG A 405 11.10 1.82 17.38
C ARG A 405 10.35 3.00 16.79
N VAL A 406 10.24 4.10 17.53
CA VAL A 406 9.65 5.35 17.06
C VAL A 406 10.61 6.50 17.38
N ILE A 407 10.92 7.33 16.40
CA ILE A 407 11.62 8.60 16.63
C ILE A 407 10.71 9.72 16.14
N PHE A 408 10.34 10.62 17.05
CA PHE A 408 9.60 11.81 16.69
C PHE A 408 10.55 12.92 16.25
N LEU A 409 10.12 13.62 15.21
CA LEU A 409 10.85 14.70 14.57
C LEU A 409 10.06 15.99 14.65
N THR A 410 10.77 17.12 14.76
CA THR A 410 10.18 18.43 14.49
C THR A 410 9.72 18.52 13.04
N LEU A 411 8.50 19.00 12.83
CA LEU A 411 7.97 19.26 11.49
C LEU A 411 8.51 20.59 10.94
N GLY A 412 9.67 20.56 10.29
CA GLY A 412 10.33 21.72 9.66
C GLY A 412 10.89 21.38 8.28
N LYS A 413 10.68 22.25 7.27
CA LYS A 413 11.05 21.98 5.87
C LYS A 413 12.55 21.76 5.70
N ASP A 414 13.36 22.55 6.38
CA ASP A 414 14.81 22.45 6.48
C ASP A 414 15.26 21.06 6.96
N ILE A 415 14.68 20.58 8.07
CA ILE A 415 14.96 19.24 8.62
C ILE A 415 14.55 18.16 7.61
N LEU A 416 13.34 18.24 7.08
CA LEU A 416 12.83 17.21 6.15
C LEU A 416 13.64 17.17 4.86
N THR A 417 14.05 18.33 4.34
CA THR A 417 14.90 18.42 3.14
C THR A 417 16.28 17.81 3.40
N GLU A 418 16.83 17.97 4.60
CA GLU A 418 18.09 17.33 4.98
C GLU A 418 17.94 15.81 5.11
N LEU A 419 16.88 15.33 5.77
CA LEU A 419 16.56 13.90 5.86
C LEU A 419 16.37 13.25 4.48
N ASP A 420 15.78 13.98 3.52
CA ASP A 420 15.60 13.53 2.15
C ASP A 420 16.93 13.26 1.43
N LYS A 421 18.01 14.01 1.73
CA LYS A 421 19.36 13.76 1.19
C LYS A 421 19.93 12.40 1.62
N HIS A 422 19.48 11.90 2.76
CA HIS A 422 19.86 10.60 3.31
C HIS A 422 18.91 9.46 2.91
N ASN A 423 17.93 9.71 2.02
CA ASN A 423 16.90 8.76 1.62
C ASN A 423 16.10 8.17 2.78
N LEU A 424 16.00 8.89 3.91
CA LEU A 424 15.21 8.45 5.04
C LEU A 424 13.71 8.48 4.70
N LYS A 425 12.97 7.58 5.33
CA LYS A 425 11.52 7.47 5.21
C LYS A 425 10.89 7.99 6.49
N TYR A 426 9.91 8.87 6.37
CA TYR A 426 9.19 9.41 7.52
C TYR A 426 7.72 9.61 7.19
N THR A 427 6.90 9.47 8.23
CA THR A 427 5.47 9.80 8.21
C THR A 427 5.28 11.22 8.71
N ILE A 428 4.47 12.01 8.00
CA ILE A 428 4.01 13.30 8.48
C ILE A 428 2.65 13.13 9.13
N LEU A 429 2.55 13.48 10.40
CA LEU A 429 1.28 13.53 11.14
C LEU A 429 0.87 14.98 11.36
N TYR A 430 -0.19 15.38 10.66
CA TYR A 430 -0.69 16.74 10.65
C TYR A 430 -1.94 16.88 11.52
N PRO A 431 -2.14 18.00 12.23
CA PRO A 431 -3.38 18.23 12.95
C PRO A 431 -4.60 18.36 12.04
N GLY A 432 -5.74 17.86 12.53
CA GLY A 432 -7.05 18.09 11.93
C GLY A 432 -7.41 19.59 11.83
N PRO A 433 -8.30 19.95 10.88
CA PRO A 433 -8.59 21.34 10.54
C PRO A 433 -9.22 22.13 11.69
N ASN A 434 -9.89 21.49 12.65
CA ASN A 434 -10.53 22.17 13.77
C ASN A 434 -9.71 22.08 15.07
N ARG A 435 -8.54 21.45 15.03
CA ARG A 435 -7.69 21.23 16.21
C ARG A 435 -6.99 22.48 16.72
N LYS A 436 -7.01 23.58 15.95
CA LYS A 436 -6.29 24.82 16.25
C LYS A 436 -6.43 25.27 17.70
N HIS A 437 -7.67 25.40 18.19
CA HIS A 437 -7.93 25.86 19.56
C HIS A 437 -7.25 24.97 20.62
N ARG A 438 -7.28 23.65 20.41
CA ARG A 438 -6.69 22.67 21.32
C ARG A 438 -5.16 22.72 21.31
N ILE A 439 -4.54 22.89 20.13
CA ILE A 439 -3.08 23.05 20.03
C ILE A 439 -2.63 24.29 20.80
N LEU A 440 -3.34 25.40 20.65
CA LEU A 440 -3.01 26.64 21.36
C LEU A 440 -3.22 26.50 22.87
N SER A 441 -4.31 25.86 23.31
CA SER A 441 -4.55 25.62 24.74
C SER A 441 -3.53 24.66 25.36
N ASP A 442 -3.16 23.59 24.64
CA ASP A 442 -2.13 22.64 25.08
C ASP A 442 -0.77 23.32 25.17
N SER A 443 -0.42 24.18 24.20
CA SER A 443 0.85 24.92 24.22
C SER A 443 0.95 25.87 25.40
N LYS A 444 -0.12 26.64 25.69
CA LYS A 444 -0.21 27.50 26.88
C LYS A 444 -0.09 26.71 28.18
N ARG A 445 -0.81 25.58 28.28
CA ARG A 445 -0.77 24.70 29.47
C ARG A 445 0.62 24.13 29.73
N ARG A 446 1.41 23.89 28.68
CA ARG A 446 2.79 23.40 28.76
C ARG A 446 3.81 24.47 29.15
N GLY A 447 3.38 25.74 29.22
CA GLY A 447 4.25 26.86 29.63
C GLY A 447 4.98 27.55 28.48
N ASN A 448 4.55 27.34 27.22
CA ASN A 448 5.08 28.10 26.10
C ASN A 448 4.70 29.58 26.24
N ASP A 449 5.59 30.46 25.79
CA ASP A 449 5.38 31.91 25.85
C ASP A 449 4.36 32.41 24.82
N ALA A 450 4.00 33.70 24.93
CA ALA A 450 3.02 34.31 24.04
C ALA A 450 3.54 34.39 22.59
N GLU A 451 4.83 34.66 22.38
CA GLU A 451 5.41 34.78 21.03
C GLU A 451 5.31 33.45 20.26
N PHE A 452 5.62 32.32 20.90
CA PHE A 452 5.49 30.99 20.31
C PHE A 452 4.03 30.61 20.04
N VAL A 453 3.13 30.92 20.98
CA VAL A 453 1.69 30.65 20.79
C VAL A 453 1.13 31.47 19.62
N ASP A 454 1.52 32.73 19.49
CA ASP A 454 1.10 33.60 18.39
C ASP A 454 1.67 33.12 17.04
N PHE A 455 2.90 32.62 17.03
CA PHE A 455 3.49 31.95 15.86
C PHE A 455 2.66 30.73 15.44
N LEU A 456 2.29 29.84 16.38
CA LEU A 456 1.43 28.69 16.07
C LEU A 456 0.05 29.11 15.58
N ASP A 457 -0.54 30.17 16.17
CA ASP A 457 -1.84 30.71 15.75
C ASP A 457 -1.79 31.21 14.30
N SER A 458 -0.74 31.96 13.96
CA SER A 458 -0.51 32.46 12.60
C SER A 458 -0.33 31.32 11.59
N LEU A 459 0.50 30.32 11.93
CA LEU A 459 0.76 29.17 11.07
C LEU A 459 -0.51 28.36 10.78
N LEU A 460 -1.30 28.06 11.82
CA LEU A 460 -2.56 27.30 11.69
C LEU A 460 -3.69 28.11 11.05
N SER A 461 -3.61 29.44 11.05
CA SER A 461 -4.59 30.32 10.39
C SER A 461 -4.29 30.55 8.91
N THR A 462 -3.08 30.21 8.47
CA THR A 462 -2.68 30.41 7.08
C THR A 462 -3.35 29.35 6.20
N PRO A 463 -4.17 29.74 5.21
CA PRO A 463 -4.72 28.81 4.24
C PRO A 463 -3.58 28.05 3.58
N ASP A 464 -3.74 26.73 3.46
CA ASP A 464 -2.76 25.89 2.81
C ASP A 464 -1.34 25.98 3.40
N HIS A 465 -1.19 26.21 4.70
CA HIS A 465 0.09 26.13 5.43
C HIS A 465 0.85 24.79 5.24
N ARG A 466 0.17 23.76 4.72
CA ARG A 466 0.78 22.52 4.25
C ARG A 466 1.68 22.70 3.01
N LEU A 467 1.47 23.76 2.21
CA LEU A 467 2.33 24.12 1.07
C LEU A 467 3.77 24.42 1.51
N ALA A 468 3.98 24.77 2.78
CA ALA A 468 5.34 24.88 3.34
C ALA A 468 6.12 23.55 3.23
N LEU A 469 5.42 22.41 3.15
CA LEU A 469 6.00 21.08 2.98
C LEU A 469 6.13 20.68 1.50
N GLU A 470 5.85 21.56 0.54
CA GLU A 470 6.07 21.24 -0.88
C GLU A 470 7.53 20.87 -1.17
N GLY A 471 7.71 19.76 -1.87
CA GLY A 471 9.01 19.24 -2.29
C GLY A 471 9.66 18.26 -1.32
N VAL A 472 9.13 18.09 -0.09
CA VAL A 472 9.62 17.09 0.87
C VAL A 472 9.07 15.71 0.54
N ARG A 473 9.86 14.65 0.79
CA ARG A 473 9.55 13.30 0.34
C ARG A 473 9.19 12.35 1.48
N TYR A 474 7.95 12.44 1.99
CA TYR A 474 7.40 11.55 3.02
C TYR A 474 6.92 10.20 2.46
N GLU A 475 6.79 9.19 3.35
CA GLU A 475 6.21 7.88 3.03
C GLU A 475 4.70 7.87 3.23
N HIS A 476 4.22 8.53 4.29
CA HIS A 476 2.81 8.70 4.60
C HIS A 476 2.54 10.14 5.05
N PHE A 477 1.37 10.65 4.69
CA PHE A 477 0.85 11.90 5.24
C PHE A 477 -0.55 11.63 5.76
N ASP A 478 -0.72 11.74 7.07
CA ASP A 478 -2.00 11.50 7.72
C ASP A 478 -2.43 12.72 8.52
N ILE A 479 -3.75 12.95 8.53
CA ILE A 479 -4.38 13.97 9.36
C ILE A 479 -4.91 13.27 10.60
N ILE A 480 -4.39 13.63 11.78
CA ILE A 480 -4.90 13.13 13.05
C ILE A 480 -6.20 13.86 13.37
N ASP A 481 -7.26 13.07 13.62
CA ASP A 481 -8.56 13.54 14.07
C ASP A 481 -8.46 14.59 15.20
N ASP A 482 -9.35 15.58 15.19
CA ASP A 482 -9.34 16.72 16.10
C ASP A 482 -9.35 16.28 17.59
N ASN A 483 -9.84 15.07 17.88
CA ASN A 483 -9.94 14.54 19.24
C ASN A 483 -8.83 13.57 19.65
N SER A 484 -7.98 13.09 18.74
CA SER A 484 -7.02 12.00 18.96
C SER A 484 -5.58 12.47 19.10
N TYR A 485 -4.67 11.79 19.79
CA TYR A 485 -3.23 12.14 19.80
C TYR A 485 -2.41 11.14 18.96
N ILE A 486 -1.11 11.40 18.78
CA ILE A 486 -0.19 10.50 18.05
C ILE A 486 -0.22 9.08 18.63
N GLU A 487 -0.38 8.93 19.94
CA GLU A 487 -0.53 7.61 20.59
C GLU A 487 -1.69 6.79 19.99
N ALA A 488 -2.85 7.41 19.81
CA ALA A 488 -4.00 6.73 19.20
C ALA A 488 -3.76 6.37 17.73
N TYR A 489 -2.99 7.18 17.01
CA TYR A 489 -2.54 6.84 15.65
C TYR A 489 -1.62 5.62 15.66
N LEU A 490 -0.63 5.59 16.56
CA LEU A 490 0.28 4.44 16.69
C LEU A 490 -0.47 3.15 17.04
N ASP A 491 -1.39 3.21 18.01
CA ASP A 491 -2.17 2.04 18.44
C ASP A 491 -3.08 1.48 17.34
N THR A 492 -3.55 2.35 16.43
CA THR A 492 -4.45 1.97 15.33
C THR A 492 -3.70 1.49 14.09
N HIS A 493 -2.44 1.88 13.89
CA HIS A 493 -1.68 1.58 12.66
C HIS A 493 -0.50 0.62 12.87
N TYR A 494 -0.05 0.40 14.10
CA TYR A 494 1.16 -0.39 14.35
C TYR A 494 0.99 -1.37 15.52
N TYR A 495 1.57 -2.57 15.35
CA TYR A 495 1.96 -3.40 16.48
C TYR A 495 3.39 -3.05 16.86
N LEU A 496 3.50 -2.09 17.79
CA LEU A 496 4.74 -1.74 18.46
C LEU A 496 5.16 -2.83 19.44
#